data_AF-A0A7S1H523-F1
#
_entry.id   AF-A0A7S1H523-F1
#
_cell.length_a   1.000
_cell.length_b   1.000
_cell.length_c   1.000
_cell.angle_alpha   90.00
_cell.angle_beta   90.00
_cell.angle_gamma   90.00
#
_symmetry.space_group_name_H-M   'P 1'
#
loop_
_entity.id
_entity.type
_entity.pdbx_description
1 polymer ?
#
loop_
_entity_poly.entity_id
_entity_poly.type
_entity_poly.pdbx_seq_one_letter_code
_entity_poly.pdbx_strand_id
1 'polypeptide(L)'
;HLLLSDQEDLAERRQRVSNRLAKAMEDVLGKDWVDSWHVGVPNAHTSTHQTHHTGIVWAYNLIQAWGMLDFAKDRYGPMENHLKKWSVDKTKAENIKAMGPGFGWMP
;
A
#
# COMPACT_ATOMS: atom_id res chain seq x y z
N HIS A 1 3.56 -22.01 -32.18
CA HIS A 1 2.84 -22.88 -31.23
C HIS A 1 3.50 -22.94 -29.86
N LEU A 2 4.81 -23.25 -29.74
CA LEU A 2 5.53 -23.34 -28.45
C LEU A 2 5.51 -22.06 -27.58
N LEU A 3 5.65 -20.87 -28.17
CA LEU A 3 5.66 -19.61 -27.41
C LEU A 3 4.29 -19.21 -26.83
N LEU A 4 3.19 -19.64 -27.44
CA LEU A 4 1.84 -19.35 -26.96
C LEU A 4 1.49 -20.24 -25.77
N SER A 5 1.84 -21.53 -25.82
CA SER A 5 1.64 -22.47 -24.70
C SER A 5 2.45 -22.09 -23.46
N ASP A 6 3.66 -21.54 -23.64
CA ASP A 6 4.49 -21.09 -22.52
C ASP A 6 3.91 -19.83 -21.85
N GLN A 7 3.31 -18.92 -22.61
CA GLN A 7 2.63 -17.74 -22.06
C GLN A 7 1.33 -18.10 -21.34
N GLU A 8 0.57 -19.05 -21.87
CA GLU A 8 -0.65 -19.58 -21.24
C GLU A 8 -0.33 -20.25 -19.90
N ASP A 9 0.71 -21.10 -19.83
CA ASP A 9 1.15 -21.74 -18.58
C ASP A 9 1.63 -20.71 -17.54
N LEU A 10 2.36 -19.66 -17.97
CA LEU A 10 2.75 -18.56 -17.07
C LEU A 10 1.56 -17.80 -16.50
N ALA A 11 0.55 -17.51 -17.32
CA ALA A 11 -0.66 -16.83 -16.89
C ALA A 11 -1.45 -17.67 -15.87
N GLU A 12 -1.59 -18.96 -16.12
CA GLU A 12 -2.25 -19.87 -15.18
C GLU A 12 -1.50 -19.98 -13.85
N ARG A 13 -0.18 -20.11 -13.89
CA ARG A 13 0.65 -20.14 -12.66
C ARG A 13 0.48 -18.87 -11.85
N ARG A 14 0.48 -17.70 -12.51
CA ARG A 14 0.23 -16.41 -11.86
C ARG A 14 -1.16 -16.39 -11.21
N GLN A 15 -2.19 -16.80 -11.93
CA GLN A 15 -3.56 -16.83 -11.41
C GLN A 15 -3.68 -17.74 -10.17
N ARG A 16 -3.06 -18.92 -10.21
CA ARG A 16 -3.04 -19.85 -9.07
C ARG A 16 -2.40 -19.22 -7.84
N VAL A 17 -1.27 -18.52 -8.00
CA VAL A 17 -0.61 -17.82 -6.89
C VAL A 17 -1.48 -16.67 -6.37
N SER A 18 -2.03 -15.85 -7.27
CA SER A 18 -2.93 -14.75 -6.90
C SER A 18 -4.14 -15.23 -6.11
N ASN A 19 -4.79 -16.31 -6.53
CA ASN A 19 -5.95 -16.88 -5.84
C ASN A 19 -5.59 -17.38 -4.43
N ARG A 20 -4.42 -18.02 -4.28
CA ARG A 20 -3.94 -18.48 -2.96
C ARG A 20 -3.65 -17.32 -2.02
N LEU A 21 -3.04 -16.25 -2.53
CA LEU A 21 -2.76 -15.05 -1.75
C LEU A 21 -4.05 -14.34 -1.34
N ALA A 22 -4.99 -14.15 -2.27
CA ALA A 22 -6.29 -13.54 -1.99
C ALA A 22 -7.06 -14.32 -0.92
N LYS A 23 -7.12 -15.66 -1.07
CA LYS A 23 -7.75 -16.52 -0.07
C LYS A 23 -7.07 -16.44 1.30
N ALA A 24 -5.74 -16.44 1.37
CA ALA A 24 -5.04 -16.30 2.64
C ALA A 24 -5.36 -14.98 3.35
N MET A 25 -5.51 -13.89 2.60
CA MET A 25 -5.93 -12.60 3.15
C MET A 25 -7.37 -12.63 3.67
N GLU A 26 -8.31 -13.20 2.91
CA GLU A 26 -9.70 -13.39 3.34
C GLU A 26 -9.82 -14.31 4.57
N ASP A 27 -9.04 -15.39 4.63
CA ASP A 27 -9.06 -16.36 5.74
C ASP A 27 -8.59 -15.72 7.06
N VAL A 28 -7.69 -14.73 7.00
CA VAL A 28 -7.16 -14.02 8.20
C VAL A 28 -8.02 -12.82 8.59
N LEU A 29 -8.41 -12.00 7.60
CA LEU A 29 -9.05 -10.70 7.87
C LEU A 29 -10.58 -10.73 7.74
N GLY A 30 -11.13 -11.76 7.10
CA GLY A 30 -12.53 -11.84 6.72
C GLY A 30 -12.82 -11.10 5.41
N LYS A 31 -13.72 -11.69 4.61
CA LYS A 31 -14.10 -11.16 3.29
C LYS A 31 -14.66 -9.73 3.36
N ASP A 32 -15.52 -9.45 4.33
CA ASP A 32 -16.13 -8.11 4.48
C ASP A 32 -15.07 -7.03 4.67
N TRP A 33 -14.04 -7.30 5.47
CA TRP A 33 -12.92 -6.38 5.64
C TRP A 33 -12.10 -6.24 4.36
N VAL A 34 -11.74 -7.34 3.71
CA VAL A 34 -10.98 -7.34 2.45
C VAL A 34 -11.67 -6.48 1.38
N ASP A 35 -12.99 -6.55 1.30
CA ASP A 35 -13.78 -5.79 0.32
C ASP A 35 -13.93 -4.31 0.68
N SER A 36 -13.80 -3.92 1.95
CA SER A 36 -14.22 -2.59 2.43
C SER A 36 -13.21 -1.80 3.26
N TRP A 37 -12.03 -2.34 3.57
CA TRP A 37 -11.06 -1.69 4.48
C TRP A 37 -10.62 -0.27 4.04
N HIS A 38 -10.69 0.02 2.74
CA HIS A 38 -10.32 1.32 2.14
C HIS A 38 -11.46 2.33 2.17
N VAL A 39 -12.71 1.89 2.40
CA VAL A 39 -13.90 2.73 2.38
C VAL A 39 -13.87 3.68 3.58
N GLY A 40 -14.03 4.98 3.30
CA GLY A 40 -14.01 6.02 4.33
C GLY A 40 -12.61 6.41 4.81
N VAL A 41 -11.55 5.80 4.27
CA VAL A 41 -10.17 6.19 4.62
C VAL A 41 -9.84 7.54 3.95
N PRO A 42 -9.40 8.56 4.72
CA PRO A 42 -9.13 9.89 4.17
C PRO A 42 -7.96 9.88 3.17
N ASN A 43 -8.13 10.61 2.07
CA ASN A 43 -7.07 10.82 1.10
C ASN A 43 -5.92 11.62 1.75
N ALA A 44 -4.67 11.30 1.39
CA ALA A 44 -3.51 12.06 1.85
C ALA A 44 -3.66 13.57 1.55
N HIS A 45 -4.23 13.92 0.40
CA HIS A 45 -4.47 15.31 0.01
C HIS A 45 -5.46 16.07 0.89
N THR A 46 -6.35 15.35 1.58
CA THR A 46 -7.30 15.94 2.54
C THR A 46 -6.74 15.97 3.96
N SER A 47 -5.59 15.35 4.22
CA SER A 47 -4.89 15.40 5.50
C SER A 47 -4.01 16.64 5.62
N THR A 48 -4.01 17.28 6.79
CA THR A 48 -3.13 18.42 7.12
C THR A 48 -1.65 18.09 6.89
N HIS A 49 -1.25 16.85 7.15
CA HIS A 49 0.15 16.42 7.11
C HIS A 49 0.45 15.51 5.91
N GLN A 50 -0.44 15.45 4.91
CA GLN A 50 -0.30 14.55 3.76
C GLN A 50 -0.14 13.06 4.16
N THR A 51 -0.74 12.64 5.27
CA THR A 51 -0.61 11.27 5.77
C THR A 51 -1.27 10.26 4.83
N HIS A 52 -0.53 9.25 4.41
CA HIS A 52 -1.04 8.14 3.59
C HIS A 52 -1.77 7.10 4.45
N HIS A 53 -2.98 7.43 4.94
CA HIS A 53 -3.78 6.55 5.80
C HIS A 53 -4.07 5.20 5.13
N THR A 54 -4.47 5.20 3.86
CA THR A 54 -4.74 3.98 3.07
C THR A 54 -3.53 3.06 3.05
N GLY A 55 -2.33 3.61 2.89
CA GLY A 55 -1.10 2.80 2.91
C GLY A 55 -0.81 2.16 4.28
N ILE A 56 -1.22 2.79 5.38
CA ILE A 56 -1.01 2.26 6.73
C ILE A 56 -1.93 1.06 6.95
N VAL A 57 -3.21 1.21 6.57
CA VAL A 57 -4.18 0.11 6.64
C VAL A 57 -3.79 -1.02 5.69
N TRP A 58 -3.31 -0.69 4.50
CA TRP A 58 -2.75 -1.68 3.57
C TRP A 58 -1.57 -2.43 4.19
N ALA A 59 -0.59 -1.75 4.78
CA ALA A 59 0.55 -2.39 5.44
C ALA A 59 0.11 -3.30 6.60
N TYR A 60 -0.89 -2.88 7.38
CA TYR A 60 -1.52 -3.73 8.38
C TYR A 60 -2.07 -5.02 7.75
N ASN A 61 -2.82 -4.93 6.66
CA ASN A 61 -3.35 -6.10 5.96
C ASN A 61 -2.24 -7.06 5.50
N LEU A 62 -1.11 -6.55 4.99
CA LEU A 62 0.04 -7.36 4.59
C LEU A 62 0.69 -8.09 5.77
N ILE A 63 0.80 -7.41 6.91
CA ILE A 63 1.36 -7.99 8.14
C ILE A 63 0.48 -9.13 8.62
N GLN A 64 -0.83 -8.91 8.67
CA GLN A 64 -1.78 -9.94 9.13
C GLN A 64 -1.82 -11.14 8.18
N ALA A 65 -1.98 -10.90 6.87
CA ALA A 65 -2.17 -11.97 5.90
C ALA A 65 -0.89 -12.78 5.64
N TRP A 66 0.28 -12.12 5.65
CA TRP A 66 1.52 -12.70 5.11
C TRP A 66 2.77 -12.46 5.97
N GLY A 67 2.64 -11.89 7.18
CA GLY A 67 3.77 -11.68 8.08
C GLY A 67 4.80 -10.65 7.59
N MET A 68 4.39 -9.74 6.70
CA MET A 68 5.29 -8.80 6.00
C MET A 68 5.71 -7.57 6.83
N LEU A 69 6.08 -7.75 8.10
CA LEU A 69 6.45 -6.64 8.99
C LEU A 69 7.67 -5.86 8.52
N ASP A 70 8.73 -6.55 8.08
CA ASP A 70 9.95 -5.87 7.66
C ASP A 70 9.74 -5.08 6.38
N PHE A 71 8.95 -5.62 5.44
CA PHE A 71 8.50 -4.86 4.27
C PHE A 71 7.70 -3.60 4.66
N ALA A 72 6.79 -3.70 5.63
CA ALA A 72 6.02 -2.55 6.10
C ALA A 72 6.92 -1.48 6.75
N LYS A 73 7.93 -1.89 7.52
CA LYS A 73 8.95 -0.99 8.09
C LYS A 73 9.77 -0.31 7.01
N ASP A 74 10.26 -1.03 6.02
CA ASP A 74 11.00 -0.46 4.90
C ASP A 74 10.15 0.56 4.13
N ARG A 75 8.85 0.26 3.98
CA ARG A 75 7.91 1.12 3.27
C ARG A 75 7.60 2.43 3.99
N TYR A 76 7.55 2.41 5.32
CA TYR A 76 7.17 3.56 6.16
C TYR A 76 8.34 4.25 6.85
N GLY A 77 9.50 3.61 6.98
CA GLY A 77 10.72 4.18 7.56
C GLY A 77 11.13 5.52 6.93
N PRO A 78 11.07 5.70 5.60
CA PRO A 78 11.34 6.99 4.98
C PRO A 78 10.39 8.12 5.42
N MET A 79 9.15 7.79 5.80
CA MET A 79 8.17 8.78 6.24
C MET A 79 8.55 9.43 7.58
N GLU A 80 9.26 8.73 8.45
CA GLU A 80 9.78 9.31 9.70
C GLU A 80 10.77 10.44 9.42
N ASN A 81 11.64 10.25 8.43
CA ASN A 81 12.60 11.27 8.00
C ASN A 81 11.90 12.44 7.27
N HIS A 82 10.80 12.16 6.58
CA HIS A 82 9.97 13.20 5.99
C HIS A 82 9.28 14.04 7.06
N LEU A 83 8.71 13.43 8.11
CA LEU A 83 8.04 14.15 9.18
C LEU A 83 8.96 15.20 9.85
N LYS A 84 10.23 14.87 10.05
CA LYS A 84 11.24 15.80 10.58
C LYS A 84 11.45 17.06 9.72
N LYS A 85 11.09 17.02 8.42
CA LYS A 85 11.19 18.14 7.48
C LYS A 85 9.87 18.91 7.32
N TRP A 86 8.76 18.34 7.78
CA TRP A 86 7.45 18.98 7.72
C TRP A 86 7.39 20.12 8.74
N SER A 87 6.93 21.30 8.32
CA SER A 87 6.75 22.47 9.18
C SER A 87 5.31 22.97 9.13
N VAL A 88 4.75 23.30 10.30
CA VAL A 88 3.41 23.89 10.43
C VAL A 88 3.34 25.35 9.98
N ASP A 89 4.50 26.02 9.88
CA ASP A 89 4.61 27.41 9.41
C ASP A 89 4.60 27.52 7.89
N LYS A 90 4.69 26.39 7.18
CA LYS A 90 4.65 26.30 5.72
C LYS A 90 3.29 25.86 5.24
N THR A 91 2.88 26.36 4.09
CA THR A 91 1.74 25.83 3.37
C THR A 91 1.99 24.37 2.94
N LYS A 92 0.91 23.63 2.72
CA LYS A 92 0.97 22.25 2.22
C LYS A 92 1.80 22.12 0.93
N ALA A 93 1.66 23.08 0.01
CA ALA A 93 2.39 23.09 -1.25
C ALA A 93 3.91 23.30 -1.06
N GLU A 94 4.30 24.19 -0.14
CA GLU A 94 5.71 24.42 0.18
C GLU A 94 6.36 23.21 0.84
N ASN A 95 5.64 22.55 1.76
CA ASN A 95 6.10 21.30 2.36
C ASN A 95 6.29 20.21 1.30
N ILE A 96 5.30 20.00 0.41
CA ILE A 96 5.40 19.00 -0.67
C ILE A 96 6.59 19.29 -1.58
N LYS A 97 6.79 20.55 -2.00
CA LYS A 97 7.93 20.94 -2.84
C LYS A 97 9.28 20.68 -2.16
N ALA A 98 9.36 20.90 -0.84
CA ALA A 98 10.58 20.69 -0.06
C ALA A 98 10.92 19.21 0.18
N MET A 99 9.95 18.31 0.04
CA MET A 99 10.13 16.86 0.26
C MET A 99 10.78 16.13 -0.94
N GLY A 100 10.85 16.75 -2.12
CA GLY A 100 11.36 16.12 -3.34
C GLY A 100 10.37 15.13 -3.97
N PRO A 101 10.79 14.27 -4.92
CA PRO A 101 9.92 13.26 -5.52
C PRO A 101 9.51 12.22 -4.46
N GLY A 102 8.34 12.41 -3.88
CA GLY A 102 7.70 11.48 -2.96
C GLY A 102 6.80 10.51 -3.70
N PHE A 103 6.63 9.32 -3.12
CA PHE A 103 5.82 8.24 -3.67
C PHE A 103 4.38 8.71 -3.92
N GLY A 104 3.94 8.64 -5.18
CA GLY A 104 2.59 8.96 -5.61
C GLY A 104 1.55 8.06 -4.93
N TRP A 105 0.32 8.54 -4.93
CA TRP A 105 -0.88 7.87 -4.43
C TRP A 105 -0.91 6.36 -4.76
N MET A 106 -1.34 5.55 -3.79
CA MET A 106 -1.70 4.13 -3.97
C MET A 106 -3.20 4.02 -3.61
N PRO A 107 -4.01 3.31 -4.43
CA PRO A 107 -5.47 3.19 -4.24
C PRO A 107 -5.93 2.82 -2.84
#